data_AF-A0A1B0CP66-F1
#
_entry.id   AF-A0A1B0CP66-F1
#
_cell.length_a   1.000
_cell.length_b   1.000
_cell.length_c   1.000
_cell.angle_alpha   90.00
_cell.angle_beta   90.00
_cell.angle_gamma   90.00
#
_symmetry.space_group_name_H-M   'P 1'
#
loop_
_entity.id
_entity.type
_entity.pdbx_description
1 polymer ?
#
loop_
_entity_poly.entity_id
_entity_poly.type
_entity_poly.pdbx_seq_one_letter_code
_entity_poly.pdbx_strand_id
1 'polypeptide(L)'
;MGLDFMDSTAVDYDNALLNTGFGKFHYLLLTVCGLIYMNTAIGIAILSFVLPSATCDFQMTSEDKGWLTASPMLGMVIGSYFWGCLADTKGRKIVLIASLLVDGICGLISSVAQYFWLFMLCRFFNGF
;
A
#
# COMPACT_ATOMS: atom_id res chain seq x y z
N MET A 1 22.73 45.50 0.06
CA MET A 1 24.03 44.86 0.36
C MET A 1 24.07 44.59 1.86
N GLY A 2 23.73 43.37 2.30
CA GLY A 2 23.87 43.08 3.73
C GLY A 2 23.27 41.80 4.30
N LEU A 3 22.46 40.99 3.60
CA LEU A 3 21.82 39.82 4.24
C LEU A 3 21.94 38.48 3.47
N ASP A 4 22.62 38.44 2.32
CA ASP A 4 22.79 37.18 1.54
C ASP A 4 23.84 36.23 2.13
N PHE A 5 24.56 36.64 3.18
CA PHE A 5 25.62 35.84 3.82
C PHE A 5 25.13 34.88 4.91
N MET A 6 23.85 34.96 5.32
CA MET A 6 23.28 34.05 6.33
C MET A 6 22.46 32.90 5.74
N ASP A 7 22.30 32.84 4.42
CA ASP A 7 21.62 31.73 3.74
C ASP A 7 22.60 30.63 3.26
N SER A 8 23.91 30.93 3.24
CA SER A 8 24.94 30.07 2.65
C SER A 8 25.31 28.80 3.45
N THR A 9 24.65 28.55 4.59
CA THR A 9 24.82 27.31 5.38
C THR A 9 23.66 26.33 5.24
N ALA A 10 22.55 26.73 4.61
CA ALA A 10 21.50 25.81 4.20
C ALA A 10 21.62 25.62 2.69
N VAL A 11 22.27 24.54 2.26
CA VAL A 11 22.16 24.14 0.85
C VAL A 11 20.68 23.84 0.62
N ASP A 12 20.03 24.71 -0.16
CA ASP A 12 18.62 24.56 -0.51
C ASP A 12 18.40 23.15 -1.11
N TYR A 13 17.39 22.42 -0.63
CA TYR A 13 17.22 20.99 -0.97
C TYR A 13 17.17 20.78 -2.48
N ASP A 14 16.57 21.72 -3.20
CA ASP A 14 16.47 21.71 -4.66
C ASP A 14 17.85 21.87 -5.32
N ASN A 15 18.72 22.74 -4.80
CA ASN A 15 20.10 22.89 -5.30
C ASN A 15 20.96 21.65 -5.01
N ALA A 16 20.80 21.03 -3.84
CA ALA A 16 21.48 19.76 -3.52
C ALA A 16 21.03 18.62 -4.46
N LEU A 17 19.73 18.58 -4.80
CA LEU A 17 19.14 17.54 -5.66
C LEU A 17 19.55 17.72 -7.13
N LEU A 18 19.58 18.96 -7.62
CA LEU A 18 20.10 19.29 -8.95
C LEU A 18 21.57 18.92 -9.11
N ASN A 19 22.38 19.15 -8.07
CA ASN A 19 23.81 18.85 -8.10
C ASN A 19 24.13 17.34 -7.98
N THR A 20 23.23 16.53 -7.42
CA THR A 20 23.47 15.08 -7.19
C THR A 20 23.06 14.20 -8.37
N GLY A 21 22.22 14.69 -9.29
CA GLY A 21 21.87 14.01 -10.54
C GLY A 21 21.19 12.64 -10.38
N PHE A 22 20.93 11.96 -11.50
CA PHE A 22 20.25 10.66 -11.51
C PHE A 22 21.23 9.49 -11.31
N GLY A 23 21.44 9.10 -10.05
CA GLY A 23 22.33 8.00 -9.68
C GLY A 23 21.67 6.62 -9.48
N LYS A 24 22.49 5.62 -9.09
CA LYS A 24 22.06 4.24 -8.74
C LYS A 24 20.97 4.19 -7.67
N PHE A 25 20.94 5.17 -6.77
CA PHE A 25 19.91 5.30 -5.74
C PHE A 25 18.49 5.45 -6.34
N HIS A 26 18.34 6.24 -7.41
CA HIS A 26 17.04 6.44 -8.04
C HIS A 26 16.53 5.16 -8.71
N TYR A 27 17.41 4.40 -9.37
CA TYR A 27 17.06 3.09 -9.91
C TYR A 27 16.62 2.12 -8.81
N LEU A 28 17.36 2.06 -7.70
CA LEU A 28 16.99 1.20 -6.57
C LEU A 28 15.65 1.60 -5.97
N LEU A 29 15.42 2.90 -5.75
CA LEU A 29 14.15 3.41 -5.23
C LEU A 29 12.99 3.08 -6.17
N LEU A 30 13.17 3.28 -7.48
CA LEU A 30 12.17 2.95 -8.50
C LEU A 30 11.84 1.45 -8.50
N THR A 31 12.85 0.59 -8.44
CA THR A 31 12.65 -0.87 -8.37
C THR A 31 11.88 -1.26 -7.11
N VAL A 32 12.26 -0.73 -5.94
CA VAL A 32 11.57 -1.04 -4.68
C VAL A 32 10.11 -0.57 -4.73
N CYS A 33 9.85 0.67 -5.11
CA CYS A 33 8.48 1.18 -5.24
C CYS A 33 7.67 0.40 -6.28
N GLY A 34 8.30 -0.01 -7.39
CA GLY A 34 7.68 -0.85 -8.41
C GLY A 34 7.29 -2.23 -7.89
N LEU A 35 8.13 -2.86 -7.07
CA LEU A 35 7.82 -4.15 -6.42
C LEU A 35 6.65 -4.01 -5.44
N ILE A 36 6.59 -2.91 -4.68
CA ILE A 36 5.48 -2.63 -3.76
C ILE A 36 4.17 -2.48 -4.55
N TYR A 37 4.20 -1.72 -5.64
CA TYR A 37 3.03 -1.55 -6.50
C TYR A 37 2.60 -2.88 -7.14
N MET A 38 3.57 -3.70 -7.57
CA MET A 38 3.31 -5.02 -8.11
C MET A 38 2.66 -5.95 -7.08
N ASN A 39 3.08 -5.90 -5.81
CA ASN A 39 2.44 -6.63 -4.73
C ASN A 39 0.94 -6.26 -4.62
N THR A 40 0.62 -4.97 -4.60
CA THR A 40 -0.77 -4.50 -4.55
C THR A 40 -1.57 -4.96 -5.77
N ALA A 41 -0.99 -4.88 -6.97
CA ALA A 41 -1.65 -5.33 -8.19
C ALA A 41 -1.96 -6.84 -8.16
N ILE A 42 -1.02 -7.67 -7.69
CA ILE A 42 -1.21 -9.11 -7.53
C ILE A 42 -2.30 -9.41 -6.50
N GLY A 43 -2.33 -8.70 -5.36
CA GLY A 43 -3.33 -8.88 -4.31
C GLY A 43 -4.77 -8.63 -4.78
N ILE A 44 -4.97 -7.67 -5.69
CA ILE A 44 -6.28 -7.40 -6.29
C ILE A 44 -6.59 -8.44 -7.38
N ALA A 45 -5.63 -8.79 -8.23
CA ALA A 45 -5.83 -9.74 -9.31
C ALA A 45 -6.12 -11.16 -8.82
N ILE A 46 -5.46 -11.61 -7.75
CA ILE A 46 -5.63 -12.97 -7.22
C ILE A 46 -7.05 -13.23 -6.71
N LEU A 47 -7.76 -12.20 -6.24
CA LEU A 47 -9.12 -12.34 -5.74
C LEU A 47 -10.07 -12.86 -6.83
N SER A 48 -9.92 -12.42 -8.07
CA SER A 48 -10.72 -12.89 -9.22
C SER A 48 -10.50 -14.37 -9.51
N PHE A 49 -9.31 -14.90 -9.25
CA PHE A 49 -9.00 -16.32 -9.42
C PHE A 49 -9.50 -17.17 -8.24
N VAL A 50 -9.46 -16.62 -7.02
CA VAL A 50 -9.87 -17.32 -5.80
C VAL A 50 -11.39 -17.33 -5.62
N LEU A 51 -12.09 -16.31 -6.13
CA LEU A 51 -13.54 -16.13 -6.01
C LEU A 51 -14.39 -17.37 -6.34
N PRO A 52 -14.18 -18.11 -7.47
CA PRO A 52 -14.96 -19.31 -7.75
C PRO A 52 -14.76 -20.43 -6.74
N SER A 53 -13.53 -20.64 -6.25
CA SER A 53 -13.26 -21.65 -5.21
C SER A 53 -13.90 -21.25 -3.88
N ALA A 54 -13.71 -20.00 -3.46
CA ALA A 54 -14.29 -19.46 -2.23
C ALA A 54 -15.83 -19.50 -2.24
N THR A 55 -16.44 -19.34 -3.41
CA THR A 55 -17.90 -19.48 -3.58
C THR A 55 -18.39 -20.88 -3.22
N CYS A 56 -17.65 -21.92 -3.64
CA CYS A 56 -18.01 -23.31 -3.33
C CYS A 56 -17.80 -23.62 -1.85
N ASP A 57 -16.70 -23.15 -1.25
CA ASP A 57 -16.35 -23.44 0.13
C ASP A 57 -17.25 -22.73 1.15
N PHE A 58 -17.59 -21.45 0.90
CA PHE A 58 -18.44 -20.65 1.79
C PHE A 58 -19.92 -20.64 1.41
N GLN A 59 -20.31 -21.35 0.34
CA GLN A 59 -21.67 -21.35 -0.22
C GLN A 59 -22.24 -19.94 -0.44
N MET A 60 -21.45 -19.07 -1.08
CA MET A 60 -21.76 -17.64 -1.21
C MET A 60 -22.94 -17.36 -2.15
N THR A 61 -23.80 -16.42 -1.74
CA THR A 61 -24.82 -15.83 -2.62
C THR A 61 -24.21 -14.83 -3.60
N SER A 62 -24.98 -14.38 -4.59
CA SER A 62 -24.54 -13.37 -5.55
C SER A 62 -24.20 -12.02 -4.89
N GLU A 63 -24.91 -11.68 -3.81
CA GLU A 63 -24.67 -10.45 -3.03
C GLU A 63 -23.34 -10.53 -2.28
N ASP A 64 -23.05 -11.68 -1.65
CA ASP A 64 -21.80 -11.91 -0.92
C ASP A 64 -20.56 -11.75 -1.82
N LYS A 65 -20.67 -12.18 -3.08
CA LYS A 65 -19.60 -12.02 -4.09
C LYS A 65 -19.34 -10.55 -4.38
N GLY A 66 -20.39 -9.75 -4.50
CA GLY A 66 -20.28 -8.31 -4.71
C GLY A 66 -19.62 -7.61 -3.52
N TRP A 67 -20.01 -7.96 -2.29
CA TRP A 67 -19.37 -7.43 -1.09
C TRP A 67 -17.90 -7.83 -0.97
N LEU A 68 -17.58 -9.08 -1.31
CA LEU A 68 -16.21 -9.58 -1.23
C LEU A 68 -15.27 -8.90 -2.24
N THR A 69 -15.75 -8.55 -3.44
CA THR A 69 -14.94 -7.81 -4.43
C THR A 69 -14.88 -6.32 -4.16
N ALA A 70 -15.91 -5.75 -3.52
CA ALA A 70 -15.93 -4.35 -3.12
C ALA A 70 -15.07 -4.07 -1.88
N SER A 71 -14.90 -5.04 -0.97
CA SER A 71 -14.22 -4.80 0.32
C SER A 71 -12.77 -4.30 0.20
N PRO A 72 -11.90 -4.81 -0.69
CA PRO A 72 -10.54 -4.27 -0.84
C PRO A 72 -10.56 -2.85 -1.43
N MET A 73 -11.52 -2.53 -2.31
CA MET A 73 -11.64 -1.20 -2.89
C MET A 73 -12.07 -0.18 -1.84
N LEU A 74 -13.00 -0.56 -0.96
CA LEU A 74 -13.39 0.27 0.18
C LEU A 74 -12.23 0.47 1.15
N GLY A 75 -11.47 -0.60 1.42
CA GLY A 75 -10.23 -0.53 2.18
C GLY A 75 -9.28 0.52 1.61
N MET A 76 -9.03 0.46 0.29
CA MET A 76 -8.12 1.39 -0.39
C MET A 76 -8.57 2.85 -0.32
N VAL A 77 -9.86 3.12 -0.48
CA VAL A 77 -10.38 4.50 -0.37
C VAL A 77 -10.14 5.05 1.04
N ILE A 78 -10.50 4.29 2.07
CA ILE A 78 -10.41 4.74 3.47
C ILE A 78 -8.93 4.80 3.91
N GLY A 79 -8.16 3.76 3.55
CA GLY A 79 -6.75 3.61 3.86
C GLY A 79 -5.88 4.68 3.21
N SER A 80 -6.17 5.06 1.95
CA SER A 80 -5.42 6.11 1.25
C SER A 80 -5.39 7.45 1.99
N TYR A 81 -6.52 7.82 2.61
CA TYR A 81 -6.59 9.04 3.42
C TYR A 81 -5.77 8.88 4.71
N PHE A 82 -5.98 7.77 5.43
CA PHE A 82 -5.31 7.53 6.71
C PHE A 82 -3.78 7.41 6.57
N TRP A 83 -3.33 6.51 5.70
CA TRP A 83 -1.90 6.30 5.43
C TRP A 83 -1.28 7.49 4.72
N GLY A 84 -2.01 8.22 3.87
CA GLY A 84 -1.54 9.45 3.25
C GLY A 84 -1.18 10.51 4.28
N CYS A 85 -2.11 10.86 5.17
CA CYS A 85 -1.84 11.80 6.26
C CYS A 85 -0.71 11.33 7.19
N LEU A 86 -0.64 10.02 7.47
CA LEU A 86 0.42 9.47 8.29
C LEU A 86 1.79 9.54 7.60
N ALA A 87 1.83 9.33 6.27
CA ALA A 87 3.05 9.36 5.49
C ALA A 87 3.68 10.76 5.44
N ASP A 88 2.83 11.79 5.39
CA ASP A 88 3.28 13.18 5.38
C ASP A 88 3.75 13.65 6.77
N THR A 89 3.24 13.09 7.86
CA THR A 89 3.59 13.50 9.24
C THR A 89 4.69 12.66 9.90
N LYS A 90 4.71 11.34 9.69
CA LYS A 90 5.66 10.40 10.30
C LYS A 90 6.77 9.95 9.35
N GLY A 91 6.68 10.34 8.09
CA GLY A 91 7.64 10.01 7.04
C GLY A 91 7.23 8.79 6.22
N ARG A 92 7.43 8.89 4.90
CA ARG A 92 6.99 7.90 3.90
C ARG A 92 7.56 6.50 4.10
N LYS A 93 8.85 6.38 4.46
CA LYS A 93 9.51 5.06 4.62
C LYS A 93 8.87 4.22 5.72
N ILE A 94 8.58 4.82 6.88
CA ILE A 94 8.01 4.10 8.03
C ILE A 94 6.60 3.64 7.70
N VAL A 95 5.82 4.53 7.09
CA VAL A 95 4.44 4.23 6.70
C VAL A 95 4.35 3.15 5.64
N LEU A 96 5.21 3.18 4.62
CA LEU A 96 5.29 2.11 3.62
C LEU A 96 5.60 0.75 4.28
N ILE A 97 6.61 0.68 5.15
CA ILE A 97 6.96 -0.58 5.82
C ILE A 97 5.79 -1.07 6.69
N ALA A 98 5.12 -0.17 7.42
CA ALA A 98 3.99 -0.52 8.27
C ALA A 98 2.81 -1.06 7.45
N SER A 99 2.42 -0.41 6.34
CA SER A 99 1.32 -0.88 5.51
C SER A 99 1.63 -2.23 4.84
N LEU A 100 2.87 -2.44 4.36
CA LEU A 100 3.32 -3.73 3.83
C LEU A 100 3.27 -4.86 4.88
N LEU A 101 3.59 -4.57 6.14
CA LEU A 101 3.48 -5.56 7.22
C LEU A 101 2.02 -5.89 7.52
N VAL A 102 1.14 -4.89 7.57
CA VAL A 102 -0.31 -5.10 7.75
C VAL A 102 -0.86 -5.95 6.61
N ASP A 103 -0.54 -5.60 5.36
CA ASP A 103 -0.95 -6.35 4.17
C ASP A 103 -0.48 -7.82 4.23
N GLY A 104 0.79 -8.04 4.56
CA GLY A 104 1.36 -9.38 4.70
C GLY A 104 0.73 -10.21 5.81
N ILE A 105 0.53 -9.64 7.01
CA ILE A 105 -0.09 -10.33 8.14
C ILE A 105 -1.55 -10.67 7.81
N CYS A 106 -2.32 -9.72 7.27
CA CYS A 106 -3.70 -9.96 6.84
C CYS A 106 -3.77 -11.01 5.73
N GLY A 107 -2.81 -11.02 4.80
CA GLY A 107 -2.71 -12.04 3.76
C GLY A 107 -2.49 -13.44 4.33
N LEU A 108 -1.58 -13.58 5.31
CA LEU A 108 -1.34 -14.85 6.00
C LEU A 108 -2.58 -15.34 6.77
N ILE A 109 -3.24 -14.45 7.52
CA ILE A 109 -4.48 -14.79 8.24
C ILE A 109 -5.58 -15.17 7.25
N SER A 110 -5.68 -14.45 6.12
CA SER A 110 -6.67 -14.73 5.08
C SER A 110 -6.46 -16.10 4.43
N SER A 111 -5.22 -16.59 4.35
CA SER A 111 -4.91 -17.91 3.78
C SER A 111 -5.43 -19.07 4.64
N VAL A 112 -5.61 -18.88 5.94
CA VAL A 112 -6.09 -19.92 6.88
C VAL A 112 -7.53 -19.67 7.34
N ALA A 113 -8.17 -18.60 6.86
CA ALA A 113 -9.49 -18.20 7.30
C ALA A 113 -10.56 -19.17 6.80
N GLN A 114 -11.28 -19.80 7.74
CA GLN A 114 -12.39 -20.72 7.46
C GLN A 114 -13.78 -20.08 7.63
N TYR A 115 -13.83 -18.78 7.93
CA TYR A 115 -15.07 -18.04 8.10
C TYR A 115 -15.16 -16.93 7.05
N PHE A 116 -16.29 -16.85 6.35
CA PHE A 116 -16.53 -15.86 5.31
C PHE A 116 -16.30 -14.41 5.78
N TRP A 117 -16.84 -14.06 6.96
CA TRP A 117 -16.68 -12.73 7.54
C TRP A 117 -15.23 -12.38 7.88
N LEU A 118 -14.46 -13.35 8.38
CA LEU A 118 -13.03 -13.17 8.66
C LEU A 118 -12.26 -12.98 7.36
N PHE A 119 -12.56 -13.79 6.33
CA PHE A 119 -11.96 -13.66 5.02
C PHE A 119 -12.24 -12.28 4.40
N MET A 120 -13.49 -11.81 4.43
CA MET A 120 -13.89 -10.49 3.95
C MET A 120 -13.18 -9.35 4.69
N LEU A 121 -13.08 -9.44 6.03
CA LEU A 121 -12.39 -8.45 6.84
C LEU A 121 -10.89 -8.39 6.53
N CYS A 122 -10.24 -9.55 6.40
CA CYS A 122 -8.83 -9.60 6.00
C CYS A 122 -8.62 -9.00 4.60
N ARG A 123 -9.56 -9.20 3.67
CA ARG A 123 -9.52 -8.60 2.32
C ARG A 123 -9.68 -7.08 2.35
N PHE A 124 -10.53 -6.56 3.24
CA PHE A 124 -10.63 -5.12 3.48
C PHE A 124 -9.29 -4.54 3.95
N PHE A 125 -8.64 -5.18 4.94
CA PHE A 125 -7.36 -4.70 5.47
C PHE A 125 -6.17 -4.90 4.51
N ASN A 126 -6.22 -5.86 3.59
CA ASN A 126 -5.28 -5.94 2.46
C ASN A 126 -5.38 -4.72 1.54
N GLY A 127 -6.58 -4.14 1.42
CA GLY A 127 -6.79 -2.91 0.66
C GLY A 127 -6.46 -1.63 1.45
N PHE A 128 -6.48 -1.67 2.78
CA PHE A 128 -6.37 -0.51 3.67
C PHE A 128 -4.93 0.01 3.80
#